data_AF-A0AAV8ZN84-F1
#
_entry.id   AF-A0AAV8ZN84-F1
#
_cell.length_a   1.000
_cell.length_b   1.000
_cell.length_c   1.000
_cell.angle_alpha   90.00
_cell.angle_beta   90.00
_cell.angle_gamma   90.00
#
_symmetry.space_group_name_H-M   'P 1'
#
loop_
_entity.id
_entity.type
_entity.pdbx_description
1 polymer ?
#
loop_
_entity_poly.entity_id
_entity_poly.type
_entity_poly.pdbx_seq_one_letter_code
_entity_poly.pdbx_strand_id
1 'polypeptide(L)'
;MTFCESHITLQAIYYARDNGIVVLSFPPHTSHKLQPLDVGVFGPFKSRYAVPFNDWMSSNLGKTITVRHIPKLLKKPFLQSFSPSSITSSFEKPRLWPFNWSAFSEDVFDASFIYNEPPTSRAAQEI
;
A
#
# COMPACT_ATOMS: atom_id res chain seq x y z
N MET A 1 -0.83 7.91 0.42
CA MET A 1 0.46 7.75 1.12
C MET A 1 0.14 7.63 2.60
N THR A 2 0.67 6.61 3.27
CA THR A 2 0.53 6.46 4.72
C THR A 2 1.45 7.45 5.42
N PHE A 3 1.07 7.91 6.62
CA PHE A 3 1.91 8.73 7.48
C PHE A 3 3.08 7.90 8.02
N CYS A 4 4.13 7.75 7.22
CA CYS A 4 5.45 7.30 7.68
C CYS A 4 6.40 8.48 7.57
N GLU A 5 7.24 8.72 8.58
CA GLU A 5 8.16 9.88 8.61
C GLU A 5 9.09 9.93 7.40
N SER A 6 9.45 8.78 6.83
CA SER A 6 10.27 8.69 5.60
C SER A 6 9.55 9.16 4.33
N HIS A 7 8.22 9.25 4.36
CA HIS A 7 7.36 9.59 3.23
C HIS A 7 6.92 11.05 3.20
N ILE A 8 7.19 11.81 4.28
CA ILE A 8 6.76 13.20 4.44
C ILE A 8 8.00 14.07 4.67
N THR A 9 8.91 14.06 3.70
CA THR A 9 10.03 15.02 3.67
C THR A 9 9.60 16.27 2.94
N LEU A 10 10.07 17.43 3.41
CA LEU A 10 9.77 18.71 2.77
C LEU A 10 10.19 18.74 1.29
N GLN A 11 11.31 18.08 0.98
CA GLN A 11 11.80 17.91 -0.39
C GLN A 11 10.82 17.13 -1.27
N ALA A 12 10.23 16.04 -0.78
CA ALA A 12 9.26 15.27 -1.53
C ALA A 12 7.97 16.05 -1.79
N ILE A 13 7.53 16.88 -0.82
CA ILE A 13 6.34 17.73 -0.96
C ILE A 13 6.57 18.82 -2.01
N TYR A 14 7.71 19.52 -1.97
CA TYR A 14 8.03 20.51 -3.00
C TYR A 14 8.16 19.88 -4.38
N TYR A 15 8.84 18.74 -4.48
CA TYR A 15 8.91 18.01 -5.74
C TYR A 15 7.52 17.65 -6.29
N ALA A 16 6.62 17.15 -5.44
CA ALA A 16 5.26 16.83 -5.85
C ALA A 16 4.50 18.08 -6.31
N ARG A 17 4.61 19.18 -5.57
CA ARG A 17 3.98 20.46 -5.92
C ARG A 17 4.47 20.98 -7.28
N ASP A 18 5.78 21.01 -7.48
CA ASP A 18 6.41 21.57 -8.69
C ASP A 18 6.10 20.75 -9.94
N ASN A 19 5.79 19.46 -9.78
CA ASN A 19 5.41 18.55 -10.87
C ASN A 19 3.88 18.35 -10.99
N GLY A 20 3.05 19.08 -10.23
CA GLY A 20 1.59 18.93 -10.28
C GLY A 20 1.07 17.57 -9.78
N ILE A 21 1.84 16.87 -8.95
CA ILE A 21 1.48 15.57 -8.38
C ILE A 21 0.62 15.81 -7.13
N VAL A 22 -0.62 15.31 -7.17
CA VAL A 22 -1.52 15.33 -6.00
C VAL A 22 -1.17 14.18 -5.06
N VAL A 23 -0.69 14.50 -3.86
CA VAL A 23 -0.40 13.51 -2.82
C VAL A 23 -1.64 13.30 -1.96
N LEU A 24 -2.19 12.09 -1.98
CA LEU A 24 -3.30 11.71 -1.10
C LEU A 24 -2.76 11.21 0.24
N SER A 25 -3.24 11.77 1.35
CA SER A 25 -2.92 11.31 2.70
C SER A 25 -4.06 10.46 3.25
N PHE A 26 -3.74 9.28 3.78
CA PHE A 26 -4.74 8.39 4.39
C PHE A 26 -4.69 8.50 5.92
N PRO A 27 -5.85 8.42 6.61
CA PRO A 27 -5.87 8.36 8.07
C PRO A 27 -5.05 7.16 8.59
N PRO A 28 -4.46 7.28 9.79
CA PRO A 28 -3.72 6.16 10.39
C PRO A 28 -4.59 4.89 10.51
N HIS A 29 -3.96 3.73 10.42
CA HIS A 29 -4.59 2.40 10.52
C HIS A 29 -5.64 2.04 9.44
N THR A 30 -5.76 2.82 8.37
CA THR A 30 -6.74 2.55 7.28
C THR A 30 -6.15 1.88 6.03
N SER A 31 -4.87 1.52 6.05
CA SER A 31 -4.14 0.90 4.92
C SER A 31 -4.89 -0.25 4.25
N HIS A 32 -5.35 -1.20 5.06
CA HIS A 32 -6.09 -2.38 4.62
C HIS A 32 -7.41 -2.08 3.89
N LYS A 33 -7.93 -0.85 3.99
CA LYS A 33 -9.18 -0.40 3.34
C LYS A 33 -8.94 0.60 2.21
N LEU A 34 -7.94 1.46 2.33
CA LEU A 34 -7.73 2.57 1.39
C LEU A 34 -6.59 2.33 0.40
N GLN A 35 -5.59 1.50 0.73
CA GLN A 35 -4.46 1.29 -0.17
C GLN A 35 -4.82 0.24 -1.23
N PRO A 36 -4.89 0.61 -2.52
CA PRO A 36 -5.29 -0.31 -3.59
C PRO A 36 -4.46 -1.60 -3.61
N LEU A 37 -3.16 -1.47 -3.37
CA LEU A 37 -2.26 -2.62 -3.34
C LEU A 37 -2.64 -3.64 -2.26
N ASP A 38 -2.99 -3.18 -1.07
CA ASP A 38 -3.42 -4.05 0.04
C ASP A 38 -4.82 -4.63 -0.20
N VAL A 39 -5.73 -3.84 -0.78
CA VAL A 39 -7.14 -4.21 -1.00
C VAL A 39 -7.33 -5.28 -2.08
N GLY A 40 -6.51 -5.29 -3.13
CA GLY A 40 -6.79 -6.18 -4.27
C GLY A 40 -5.59 -6.84 -4.95
N VAL A 41 -4.36 -6.41 -4.69
CA VAL A 41 -3.19 -6.93 -5.41
C VAL A 41 -2.36 -7.89 -4.56
N PHE A 42 -2.04 -7.51 -3.32
CA PHE A 42 -1.11 -8.27 -2.48
C PHE A 42 -1.68 -9.59 -1.95
N GLY A 43 -2.97 -9.65 -1.65
CA GLY A 43 -3.63 -10.92 -1.27
C GLY A 43 -3.44 -12.00 -2.35
N PRO A 44 -3.94 -11.77 -3.58
CA PRO A 44 -3.75 -12.70 -4.68
C PRO A 44 -2.29 -12.96 -5.04
N PHE A 45 -1.41 -11.95 -4.96
CA PHE A 45 0.02 -12.13 -5.19
C PHE A 45 0.65 -13.11 -4.20
N LYS A 46 0.34 -13.00 -2.91
CA LYS A 46 0.82 -13.92 -1.86
C LYS A 46 0.42 -15.36 -2.14
N SER A 47 -0.84 -15.59 -2.46
CA SER A 47 -1.33 -16.93 -2.80
C SER A 47 -0.65 -17.49 -4.04
N ARG A 48 -0.43 -16.67 -5.07
CA ARG A 48 0.13 -17.13 -6.35
C ARG A 48 1.62 -17.40 -6.29
N TYR A 49 2.41 -16.60 -5.56
CA TYR A 49 3.85 -16.87 -5.49
C TYR A 49 4.19 -18.06 -4.58
N ALA A 50 3.32 -18.43 -3.64
CA ALA A 50 3.54 -19.61 -2.81
C ALA A 50 3.70 -20.90 -3.65
N VAL A 51 2.98 -21.00 -4.78
CA VAL A 51 3.02 -22.15 -5.69
C VAL A 51 4.42 -22.39 -6.28
N PRO A 52 5.02 -21.47 -7.08
CA PRO A 52 6.35 -21.70 -7.66
C PRO A 52 7.45 -21.85 -6.61
N PHE A 53 7.30 -21.26 -5.42
CA PHE A 53 8.23 -21.48 -4.31
C PHE A 53 8.14 -22.92 -3.79
N ASN A 54 6.92 -23.44 -3.56
CA ASN A 54 6.70 -24.82 -3.13
C ASN A 54 7.17 -25.84 -4.19
N ASP A 55 6.92 -25.56 -5.47
CA ASP A 55 7.37 -26.40 -6.58
C ASP A 55 8.90 -26.45 -6.65
N TRP A 56 9.56 -25.30 -6.48
CA TRP A 56 11.01 -25.21 -6.47
C TRP A 56 11.61 -25.99 -5.29
N MET A 57 11.02 -25.86 -4.09
CA MET A 57 11.48 -26.60 -2.89
C MET A 57 11.31 -28.10 -3.06
N SER A 58 10.19 -28.55 -3.61
CA SER A 58 9.94 -29.98 -3.87
C SER A 58 10.91 -30.56 -4.91
N SER A 59 11.27 -29.78 -5.92
CA SER A 59 12.19 -30.21 -7.00
C SER A 59 13.67 -30.10 -6.63
N ASN A 60 14.02 -29.38 -5.56
CA ASN A 60 15.40 -29.07 -5.16
C ASN A 60 15.64 -29.37 -3.68
N LEU A 61 15.49 -30.64 -3.31
CA LEU A 61 15.71 -31.13 -1.95
C LEU A 61 17.12 -30.73 -1.45
N GLY A 62 17.17 -30.18 -0.23
CA GLY A 62 18.42 -29.77 0.43
C GLY A 62 19.04 -28.47 -0.10
N LYS A 63 18.41 -27.77 -1.06
CA LYS A 63 18.88 -26.47 -1.53
C LYS A 63 18.07 -25.32 -0.96
N THR A 64 18.73 -24.21 -0.65
CA THR A 64 18.09 -22.98 -0.16
C THR A 64 17.78 -22.04 -1.31
N ILE A 65 16.60 -21.41 -1.29
CA ILE A 65 16.25 -20.33 -2.20
C ILE A 65 17.14 -19.13 -1.87
N THR A 66 17.89 -18.64 -2.86
CA THR A 66 18.70 -17.42 -2.75
C THR A 66 17.98 -16.25 -3.41
N VAL A 67 18.43 -15.03 -3.13
CA VAL A 67 17.90 -13.80 -3.74
C VAL A 67 17.94 -13.81 -5.28
N ARG A 68 18.83 -14.60 -5.89
CA ARG A 68 18.93 -14.74 -7.35
C ARG A 68 17.78 -15.55 -7.96
N HIS A 69 17.17 -16.45 -7.19
CA HIS A 69 16.04 -17.26 -7.64
C HIS A 69 14.72 -16.47 -7.58
N ILE A 70 14.62 -15.50 -6.66
CA ILE A 70 13.39 -14.75 -6.40
C ILE A 70 12.79 -14.11 -7.67
N PRO A 71 13.53 -13.35 -8.50
CA PRO A 71 12.93 -12.73 -9.70
C PRO A 71 12.36 -13.76 -10.67
N LYS A 72 13.03 -14.91 -10.81
CA LYS A 72 12.58 -16.00 -11.69
C LYS A 72 11.28 -16.63 -11.20
N LEU A 73 11.18 -16.87 -9.89
CA LEU A 73 9.99 -17.47 -9.27
C LEU A 73 8.81 -16.48 -9.23
N LEU A 74 9.07 -15.19 -9.01
CA LEU A 74 8.04 -14.17 -8.88
C LEU A 74 7.51 -13.64 -10.23
N LYS A 75 8.24 -13.78 -11.34
CA LYS A 75 7.86 -13.20 -12.64
C LYS A 75 6.42 -13.53 -13.04
N LYS A 76 6.03 -14.80 -13.00
CA LYS A 76 4.68 -15.25 -13.40
C LYS A 76 3.59 -14.79 -12.40
N PRO A 77 3.71 -15.05 -11.09
CA PRO A 77 2.78 -14.51 -10.09
C PRO A 77 2.60 -13.00 -10.15
N PHE A 78 3.69 -12.27 -10.41
CA PHE A 78 3.66 -10.81 -10.52
C PHE A 78 2.79 -10.37 -11.69
N LEU A 79 3.04 -10.88 -12.91
CA LEU A 79 2.24 -10.51 -14.09
C LEU A 79 0.76 -10.90 -13.94
N GLN A 80 0.46 -11.98 -13.22
CA GLN A 80 -0.93 -12.40 -12.98
C GLN A 80 -1.65 -11.54 -11.93
N SER A 81 -0.95 -11.08 -10.90
CA SER A 81 -1.54 -10.26 -9.83
C SER A 81 -1.58 -8.78 -10.15
N PHE A 82 -0.59 -8.26 -10.87
CA PHE A 82 -0.52 -6.87 -11.32
C PHE A 82 -1.12 -6.72 -12.72
N SER A 83 -2.27 -7.35 -12.94
CA SER A 83 -3.02 -7.21 -14.19
C SER A 83 -3.83 -5.90 -14.21
N PRO A 84 -4.14 -5.32 -15.38
CA PRO A 84 -4.97 -4.12 -15.46
C PRO A 84 -6.30 -4.28 -14.72
N SER A 85 -6.97 -5.43 -14.86
CA SER A 85 -8.23 -5.71 -14.16
C SER A 85 -8.07 -5.75 -12.63
N SER A 86 -6.98 -6.34 -12.12
CA SER A 86 -6.68 -6.34 -10.69
C SER A 86 -6.36 -4.93 -10.19
N ILE A 87 -5.62 -4.14 -10.96
CA ILE A 87 -5.31 -2.75 -10.61
C ILE A 87 -6.59 -1.93 -10.58
N THR A 88 -7.38 -1.90 -11.66
CA THR A 88 -8.62 -1.12 -11.73
C THR A 88 -9.58 -1.47 -10.60
N SER A 89 -9.87 -2.75 -10.39
CA SER A 89 -10.74 -3.19 -9.29
C SER A 89 -10.20 -2.83 -7.90
N SER A 90 -8.87 -2.73 -7.75
CA SER A 90 -8.24 -2.31 -6.49
C SER A 90 -8.42 -0.82 -6.19
N PHE A 91 -8.64 0.02 -7.21
CA PHE A 91 -8.99 1.44 -7.02
C PHE A 91 -10.51 1.66 -6.89
N GLU A 92 -11.30 0.79 -7.52
CA GLU A 92 -12.77 0.83 -7.42
C GLU A 92 -13.28 0.41 -6.03
N LYS A 93 -12.70 -0.63 -5.43
CA LYS A 93 -13.08 -1.12 -4.10
C LYS A 93 -13.03 -0.04 -3.00
N PRO A 94 -11.92 0.71 -2.84
CA PRO A 94 -11.87 1.82 -1.90
C PRO A 94 -12.58 3.08 -2.43
N ARG A 95 -13.19 3.02 -3.62
CA ARG A 95 -13.84 4.15 -4.30
C ARG A 95 -12.91 5.35 -4.44
N LEU A 96 -11.62 5.08 -4.67
CA LEU A 96 -10.67 6.10 -5.08
C LEU A 96 -10.90 6.48 -6.55
N TRP A 97 -11.31 5.50 -7.36
CA TRP A 97 -11.69 5.72 -8.74
C TRP A 97 -12.83 4.77 -9.16
N PRO A 98 -14.00 5.28 -9.58
CA PRO A 98 -14.42 6.68 -9.49
C PRO A 98 -14.48 7.13 -8.03
N PHE A 99 -14.04 8.38 -7.78
CA PHE A 99 -13.93 8.93 -6.44
C PHE A 99 -15.30 9.11 -5.78
N ASN A 100 -15.50 8.57 -4.58
CA ASN A 100 -16.73 8.78 -3.82
C ASN A 100 -16.47 8.94 -2.31
N TRP A 101 -16.81 10.12 -1.77
CA TRP A 101 -16.62 10.45 -0.35
C TRP A 101 -17.62 9.75 0.59
N SER A 102 -18.81 9.40 0.11
CA SER A 102 -19.86 8.73 0.91
C SER A 102 -19.71 7.21 0.95
N ALA A 103 -18.61 6.68 0.43
CA ALA A 103 -18.38 5.25 0.30
C ALA A 103 -18.09 4.53 1.61
N PHE A 104 -17.59 5.24 2.61
CA PHE A 104 -17.21 4.69 3.91
C PHE A 104 -18.10 5.29 4.99
N SER A 105 -18.62 4.42 5.86
CA SER A 105 -19.26 4.86 7.10
C SER A 105 -18.19 5.31 8.10
N GLU A 106 -18.52 6.29 8.94
CA GLU A 106 -17.54 6.98 9.80
C GLU A 106 -16.83 6.03 10.78
N ASP A 107 -17.50 4.94 11.18
CA ASP A 107 -16.98 3.87 12.05
C ASP A 107 -15.68 3.23 11.51
N VAL A 108 -15.48 3.27 10.20
CA VAL A 108 -14.28 2.76 9.53
C VAL A 108 -13.03 3.53 9.94
N PHE A 109 -13.20 4.79 10.36
CA PHE A 109 -12.13 5.71 10.73
C PHE A 109 -11.98 5.87 12.26
N ASP A 110 -12.80 5.21 13.07
CA ASP A 110 -12.76 5.29 14.54
C ASP A 110 -11.37 5.07 15.12
N ALA A 111 -10.68 4.03 14.63
CA ALA A 111 -9.31 3.71 15.06
C ALA A 111 -8.29 4.80 14.69
N SER A 112 -8.60 5.66 13.71
CA SER A 112 -7.73 6.76 13.32
C SER A 112 -7.83 7.97 14.25
N PHE A 113 -8.99 8.19 14.88
CA PHE A 113 -9.22 9.34 15.76
C PHE A 113 -8.50 9.21 17.11
N ILE A 114 -8.18 8.00 17.56
CA ILE A 114 -7.45 7.76 18.82
C ILE A 114 -6.06 8.38 18.80
N TYR A 115 -5.44 8.50 17.62
CA TYR A 115 -4.09 9.06 17.44
C TYR A 115 -4.08 10.52 16.99
N ASN A 116 -5.24 11.14 16.80
CA ASN A 116 -5.34 12.59 16.58
C ASN A 116 -5.27 13.30 17.94
N GLU A 117 -4.12 13.28 18.60
CA GLU A 117 -3.88 14.22 19.71
C GLU A 117 -3.86 15.66 19.13
N PRO A 118 -4.51 16.64 19.80
CA PRO A 118 -4.36 18.03 19.41
C PRO A 118 -2.88 18.40 19.49
N PRO A 119 -2.34 19.22 18.57
CA PRO A 119 -0.96 19.67 18.65
C PRO A 119 -0.75 20.31 20.02
N THR A 120 0.07 19.68 20.85
CA THR A 120 0.41 20.21 22.16
C THR A 120 0.98 21.61 21.95
N SER A 121 0.51 22.59 22.72
CA SER A 121 0.77 24.03 22.60
C SER A 121 2.25 24.46 22.72
N ARG A 122 3.21 23.55 22.63
CA ARG A 122 4.65 23.81 22.75
C ARG A 122 5.30 24.39 21.49
N ALA A 123 4.62 24.40 20.35
CA ALA A 123 5.18 24.96 19.10
C ALA A 123 4.94 26.47 18.91
N ALA A 124 4.26 27.15 19.84
CA ALA A 124 3.90 28.57 19.69
C ALA A 124 4.85 29.56 20.40
N GLN A 125 6.05 29.13 20.85
CA GLN A 125 6.95 29.99 21.64
C GLN A 125 8.34 30.24 21.07
N GLU A 126 8.63 29.86 19.82
CA GLU A 126 9.87 30.24 19.15
C GLU A 126 9.62 30.62 17.68
N ILE A 127 9.08 31.83 17.47
CA ILE A 127 9.38 32.70 16.32
C ILE A 127 9.47 34.13 16.84
#